data_AF-A0A7J9NZJ1-F1
#
_entry.id   AF-A0A7J9NZJ1-F1
#
_cell.length_a   1.000
_cell.length_b   1.000
_cell.length_c   1.000
_cell.angle_alpha   90.00
_cell.angle_beta   90.00
_cell.angle_gamma   90.00
#
_symmetry.space_group_name_H-M   'P 1'
#
loop_
_entity.id
_entity.type
_entity.pdbx_description
1 polymer ?
#
loop_
_entity_poly.entity_id
_entity_poly.type
_entity_poly.pdbx_seq_one_letter_code
_entity_poly.pdbx_strand_id
1 'polypeptide(L)'
;MIDYSVHEALNASNNEFLKKIFENLNLCGKPIYLPPYENLENGGIFIPSSKKFTLNLSAFTENSIFLANKNASSEMGVLINPPIGLGLLKKFEENFGESILKIDTNTAFSLIQSSLSSMDLFSDIDFEEKNGKLSVKIYKNKEIESFEEFYYLSPVISSIFLALSKSMDVPVIIEEFLESDEYMEFTAAKYKLGEY
;
A
#
# COMPACT_ATOMS: atom_id res chain seq x y z
N MET A 1 14.84 -7.85 17.38
CA MET A 1 13.38 -7.68 17.35
C MET A 1 13.13 -6.20 17.54
N ILE A 2 12.54 -5.54 16.54
CA ILE A 2 12.14 -4.13 16.67
C ILE A 2 10.69 -4.16 17.11
N ASP A 3 10.43 -3.60 18.27
CA ASP A 3 9.09 -3.42 18.84
C ASP A 3 8.25 -2.51 17.90
N TYR A 4 6.98 -2.83 17.70
CA TYR A 4 6.10 -2.09 16.78
C TYR A 4 5.97 -0.61 17.20
N SER A 5 5.97 -0.35 18.50
CA SER A 5 5.95 1.01 19.05
C SER A 5 7.18 1.83 18.67
N VAL A 6 8.36 1.19 18.54
CA VAL A 6 9.58 1.85 18.05
C VAL A 6 9.44 2.20 16.58
N HIS A 7 8.86 1.30 15.78
CA HIS A 7 8.58 1.57 14.37
C HIS A 7 7.60 2.74 14.18
N GLU A 8 6.53 2.81 14.97
CA GLU A 8 5.61 3.96 14.95
C GLU A 8 6.30 5.25 15.37
N ALA A 9 7.07 5.23 16.47
CA ALA A 9 7.78 6.41 16.97
C ALA A 9 8.75 7.00 15.93
N LEU A 10 9.41 6.15 15.13
CA LEU A 10 10.33 6.58 14.08
C LEU A 10 9.61 7.22 12.88
N ASN A 11 8.35 6.87 12.65
CA ASN A 11 7.56 7.35 11.51
C ASN A 11 6.55 8.44 11.87
N ALA A 12 6.23 8.63 13.15
CA ALA A 12 5.16 9.49 13.63
C ALA A 12 5.21 10.92 13.04
N SER A 13 6.38 11.58 13.06
CA SER A 13 6.51 12.94 12.52
C SER A 13 6.30 13.00 11.01
N ASN A 14 6.74 11.99 10.26
CA ASN A 14 6.55 11.92 8.81
C ASN A 14 5.08 11.64 8.48
N ASN A 15 4.46 10.73 9.22
CA ASN A 15 3.05 10.38 9.07
C ASN A 15 2.16 11.59 9.35
N GLU A 16 2.44 12.34 10.42
CA GLU A 16 1.66 13.54 10.73
C GLU A 16 1.86 14.66 9.70
N PHE A 17 3.07 14.83 9.17
CA PHE A 17 3.32 15.76 8.07
C PHE A 17 2.54 15.38 6.80
N LEU A 18 2.56 14.11 6.41
CA LEU A 18 1.82 13.62 5.24
C LEU A 18 0.31 13.70 5.45
N LYS A 19 -0.20 13.35 6.63
CA LYS A 19 -1.62 13.51 7.01
C LYS A 19 -2.06 14.95 6.79
N LYS A 20 -1.30 15.93 7.29
CA LYS A 20 -1.58 17.36 7.06
C LYS A 20 -1.57 17.73 5.57
N ILE A 21 -0.65 17.20 4.77
CA ILE A 21 -0.66 17.46 3.31
C ILE A 21 -1.94 16.90 2.68
N PHE A 22 -2.30 15.66 3.00
CA PHE A 22 -3.42 14.97 2.36
C PHE A 22 -4.77 15.58 2.73
N GLU A 23 -4.94 15.96 4.00
CA GLU A 23 -6.09 16.71 4.49
C GLU A 23 -6.20 18.08 3.77
N ASN A 24 -5.10 18.83 3.68
CA ASN A 24 -5.10 20.14 3.00
C ASN A 24 -5.40 20.05 1.50
N LEU A 25 -5.01 18.94 0.85
CA LEU A 25 -5.29 18.69 -0.56
C LEU A 25 -6.67 18.06 -0.80
N ASN A 26 -7.45 17.81 0.26
CA ASN A 26 -8.76 17.16 0.21
C ASN A 26 -8.73 15.84 -0.60
N LEU A 27 -7.68 15.04 -0.40
CA LEU A 27 -7.60 13.74 -1.03
C LEU A 27 -8.71 12.83 -0.49
N CYS A 28 -9.54 12.28 -1.39
CA CYS A 28 -10.72 11.51 -1.01
C CYS A 28 -10.89 10.22 -1.83
N GLY A 29 -9.96 9.95 -2.74
CA GLY A 29 -9.89 8.73 -3.51
C GLY A 29 -9.32 7.57 -2.69
N LYS A 30 -9.59 6.35 -3.15
CA LYS A 30 -9.04 5.14 -2.55
C LYS A 30 -7.56 4.99 -2.96
N PRO A 31 -6.66 4.55 -2.07
CA PRO A 31 -5.26 4.36 -2.41
C PRO A 31 -5.07 3.26 -3.46
N ILE A 32 -4.16 3.51 -4.40
CA ILE A 32 -3.75 2.55 -5.43
C ILE A 32 -2.25 2.31 -5.32
N TYR A 33 -1.87 1.05 -5.15
CA TYR A 33 -0.49 0.59 -5.16
C TYR A 33 -0.10 0.26 -6.60
N LEU A 34 1.03 0.81 -7.02
CA LEU A 34 1.57 0.66 -8.36
C LEU A 34 2.75 -0.31 -8.33
N PRO A 35 2.82 -1.31 -9.23
CA PRO A 35 4.00 -2.14 -9.37
C PRO A 35 5.15 -1.31 -9.96
N PRO A 36 6.39 -1.83 -9.89
CA PRO A 36 7.51 -1.21 -10.58
C PRO A 36 7.39 -1.32 -12.11
N TYR A 37 7.78 -0.28 -12.85
CA TYR A 37 7.88 -0.25 -14.32
C TYR A 37 8.91 0.78 -14.77
N GLU A 38 9.16 0.89 -16.08
CA GLU A 38 10.26 1.69 -16.67
C GLU A 38 10.41 3.12 -16.13
N ASN A 39 9.29 3.83 -15.88
CA ASN A 39 9.33 5.21 -15.39
C ASN A 39 9.24 5.31 -13.85
N LEU A 40 8.94 4.21 -13.16
CA LEU A 40 8.71 4.14 -11.71
C LEU A 40 9.27 2.81 -11.19
N GLU A 41 10.59 2.71 -11.12
CA GLU A 41 11.36 1.52 -10.80
C GLU A 41 11.03 0.93 -9.42
N ASN A 42 10.62 1.77 -8.46
CA ASN A 42 10.24 1.31 -7.11
C ASN A 42 8.73 1.07 -6.95
N GLY A 43 7.94 1.31 -8.00
CA GLY A 43 6.48 1.42 -7.85
C GLY A 43 6.09 2.65 -7.05
N GLY A 44 4.85 2.70 -6.56
CA GLY A 44 4.34 3.90 -5.90
C GLY A 44 3.01 3.68 -5.20
N ILE A 45 2.59 4.66 -4.41
CA ILE A 45 1.22 4.73 -3.88
C ILE A 45 0.59 5.99 -4.44
N PHE A 46 -0.47 5.84 -5.23
CA PHE A 46 -1.24 6.95 -5.75
C PHE A 46 -2.51 7.16 -4.91
N ILE A 47 -2.69 8.38 -4.42
CA ILE A 47 -3.88 8.80 -3.68
C ILE A 47 -4.65 9.83 -4.53
N PRO A 48 -5.79 9.44 -5.13
CA PRO A 48 -6.55 10.35 -5.98
C PRO A 48 -7.26 11.44 -5.19
N SER A 49 -7.43 12.62 -5.81
CA SER A 49 -8.23 13.71 -5.22
C SER A 49 -9.74 13.56 -5.45
N SER A 50 -10.17 12.53 -6.18
CA SER A 50 -11.58 12.26 -6.51
C SER A 50 -11.91 10.78 -6.35
N LYS A 51 -13.13 10.47 -5.92
CA LYS A 51 -13.66 9.09 -5.89
C LYS A 51 -13.79 8.47 -7.28
N LYS A 52 -14.04 9.30 -8.29
CA LYS A 52 -14.02 8.93 -9.71
C LYS A 52 -12.73 9.46 -10.29
N PHE A 53 -11.75 8.58 -10.47
CA PHE A 53 -10.42 8.94 -10.93
C PHE A 53 -9.99 8.04 -12.10
N THR A 54 -9.08 8.55 -12.91
CA THR A 54 -8.47 7.82 -14.01
C THR A 54 -6.97 7.75 -13.77
N LEU A 55 -6.42 6.54 -13.89
CA LEU A 55 -4.99 6.33 -13.69
C LEU A 55 -4.26 6.51 -15.03
N ASN A 56 -3.42 7.55 -15.13
CA ASN A 56 -2.53 7.75 -16.27
C ASN A 56 -1.10 7.33 -15.90
N LEU A 57 -0.77 6.06 -16.13
CA LEU A 57 0.55 5.51 -15.78
C LEU A 57 1.71 6.25 -16.47
N SER A 58 1.48 6.84 -17.63
CA SER A 58 2.51 7.57 -18.37
C SER A 58 2.89 8.91 -17.72
N ALA A 59 2.06 9.44 -16.82
CA ALA A 59 2.32 10.69 -16.11
C ALA A 59 3.19 10.49 -14.85
N PHE A 60 3.34 9.25 -14.39
CA PHE A 60 4.11 8.90 -13.21
C PHE A 60 5.59 8.72 -13.57
N THR A 61 6.46 9.37 -12.79
CA THR A 61 7.92 9.23 -12.89
C THR A 61 8.53 9.14 -11.50
N GLU A 62 9.77 8.67 -11.37
CA GLU A 62 10.50 8.66 -10.09
C GLU A 62 10.60 10.05 -9.41
N ASN A 63 10.56 11.13 -10.21
CA ASN A 63 10.62 12.50 -9.70
C ASN A 63 9.23 13.13 -9.46
N SER A 64 8.15 12.41 -9.76
CA SER A 64 6.78 12.91 -9.62
C SER A 64 6.29 12.72 -8.18
N ILE A 65 5.91 13.81 -7.51
CA ILE A 65 5.26 13.77 -6.18
C ILE A 65 3.79 14.23 -6.29
N PHE A 66 3.54 15.29 -7.05
CA PHE A 66 2.21 15.84 -7.26
C PHE A 66 1.81 15.73 -8.72
N LEU A 67 0.58 15.27 -8.95
CA LEU A 67 0.00 15.27 -10.29
C LEU A 67 -1.17 16.23 -10.31
N ALA A 68 -0.89 17.39 -10.87
CA ALA A 68 -1.86 18.44 -11.10
C ALA A 68 -2.14 18.52 -12.60
N ASN A 69 -3.10 17.73 -13.09
CA ASN A 69 -3.57 17.88 -14.46
C ASN A 69 -4.74 18.89 -14.51
N LYS A 70 -4.45 20.15 -14.83
CA LYS A 70 -5.48 21.20 -14.94
C LYS A 70 -6.58 20.88 -15.97
N ASN A 71 -6.29 20.03 -16.95
CA ASN A 71 -7.21 19.68 -18.04
C ASN A 71 -8.00 18.38 -17.75
N ALA A 72 -7.59 17.60 -16.75
CA ALA A 72 -8.25 16.37 -16.35
C ALA A 72 -8.25 16.25 -14.81
N SER A 73 -9.26 16.84 -14.16
CA SER A 73 -9.41 16.79 -12.70
C SER A 73 -9.57 15.37 -12.16
N SER A 74 -9.99 14.41 -12.98
CA SER A 74 -10.04 12.98 -12.63
C SER A 74 -8.67 12.31 -12.53
N GLU A 75 -7.61 12.92 -13.05
CA GLU A 75 -6.23 12.39 -12.94
C GLU A 75 -5.44 13.04 -11.79
N MET A 76 -6.07 13.98 -11.06
CA MET A 76 -5.41 14.69 -9.98
C MET A 76 -5.22 13.79 -8.74
N GLY A 77 -4.07 13.95 -8.09
CA GLY A 77 -3.76 13.23 -6.87
C GLY A 77 -2.30 13.40 -6.45
N VAL A 78 -1.93 12.65 -5.43
CA VAL A 78 -0.56 12.59 -4.91
C VAL A 78 0.03 11.23 -5.22
N LEU A 79 1.23 11.23 -5.82
CA LEU A 79 2.06 10.04 -5.94
C LEU A 79 3.08 10.06 -4.80
N ILE A 80 3.06 9.02 -3.97
CA ILE A 80 4.07 8.78 -2.96
C ILE A 80 5.15 7.91 -3.60
N ASN A 81 6.28 8.53 -3.94
CA ASN A 81 7.47 7.87 -4.45
C ASN A 81 8.74 8.45 -3.79
N PRO A 82 9.66 7.64 -3.24
CA PRO A 82 9.55 6.18 -3.05
C PRO A 82 8.34 5.81 -2.18
N PRO A 83 7.70 4.64 -2.41
CA PRO A 83 6.50 4.30 -1.69
C PRO A 83 6.79 3.96 -0.22
N ILE A 84 5.86 4.33 0.66
CA ILE A 84 5.90 3.96 2.07
C ILE A 84 5.91 2.43 2.19
N GLY A 85 6.79 1.87 3.02
CA GLY A 85 6.95 0.42 3.12
C GLY A 85 7.92 -0.20 2.10
N LEU A 86 8.55 0.58 1.21
CA LEU A 86 9.58 0.06 0.28
C LEU A 86 10.71 -0.69 0.99
N GLY A 87 11.13 -0.23 2.17
CA GLY A 87 12.16 -0.90 2.97
C GLY A 87 11.75 -2.30 3.42
N LEU A 88 10.48 -2.49 3.83
CA LEU A 88 9.94 -3.79 4.22
C LEU A 88 9.76 -4.70 3.00
N LEU A 89 9.29 -4.15 1.86
CA LEU A 89 9.23 -4.89 0.60
C LEU A 89 10.61 -5.46 0.21
N LYS A 90 11.68 -4.65 0.34
CA LYS A 90 13.05 -5.13 0.10
C LYS A 90 13.44 -6.25 1.06
N LYS A 91 13.00 -6.20 2.32
CA LYS A 91 13.21 -7.31 3.28
C LYS A 91 12.47 -8.58 2.90
N PHE A 92 11.28 -8.48 2.30
CA PHE A 92 10.58 -9.65 1.78
C PHE A 92 11.39 -10.30 0.64
N GLU A 93 11.90 -9.49 -0.30
CA GLU A 93 12.74 -9.98 -1.41
C GLU A 93 14.08 -10.56 -0.92
N GLU A 94 14.71 -9.94 0.07
CA GLU A 94 15.93 -10.46 0.71
C GLU A 94 15.68 -11.84 1.37
N ASN A 95 14.55 -12.00 2.07
CA ASN A 95 14.16 -13.27 2.69
C ASN A 95 13.82 -14.35 1.66
N PHE A 96 13.23 -13.95 0.53
CA PHE A 96 12.92 -14.84 -0.58
C PHE A 96 14.18 -15.25 -1.37
N GLY A 97 15.17 -14.36 -1.44
CA GLY A 97 16.45 -14.55 -2.13
C GLY A 97 16.46 -14.05 -3.58
N GLU A 98 15.34 -13.56 -4.09
CA GLU A 98 15.19 -12.98 -5.43
C GLU A 98 14.04 -11.98 -5.48
N SER A 99 13.77 -11.39 -6.65
CA SER A 99 12.64 -10.50 -6.80
C SER A 99 11.31 -11.25 -6.74
N ILE A 100 10.31 -10.65 -6.10
CA ILE A 100 8.96 -11.21 -6.03
C ILE A 100 8.10 -10.82 -7.25
N LEU A 101 8.67 -10.19 -8.27
CA LEU A 101 7.94 -9.81 -9.47
C LEU A 101 7.37 -11.06 -10.19
N LYS A 102 6.07 -11.07 -10.49
CA LYS A 102 5.39 -12.15 -11.23
C LYS A 102 5.38 -13.53 -10.57
N ILE A 103 5.54 -13.60 -9.25
CA ILE A 103 5.27 -14.85 -8.50
C ILE A 103 3.75 -15.05 -8.33
N ASP A 104 3.32 -16.28 -8.07
CA ASP A 104 1.90 -16.56 -7.83
C ASP A 104 1.42 -15.95 -6.50
N THR A 105 0.12 -15.62 -6.42
CA THR A 105 -0.47 -14.92 -5.27
C THR A 105 -0.27 -15.68 -3.95
N ASN A 106 -0.37 -17.01 -3.95
CA ASN A 106 -0.26 -17.81 -2.72
C ASN A 106 1.18 -17.82 -2.19
N THR A 107 2.16 -17.88 -3.07
CA THR A 107 3.57 -17.71 -2.71
C THR A 107 3.83 -16.32 -2.14
N ALA A 108 3.26 -15.27 -2.76
CA ALA A 108 3.36 -13.92 -2.22
C ALA A 108 2.75 -13.80 -0.81
N PHE A 109 1.55 -14.34 -0.60
CA PHE A 109 0.90 -14.38 0.73
C PHE A 109 1.78 -15.05 1.78
N SER A 110 2.30 -16.23 1.46
CA SER A 110 3.15 -17.01 2.38
C SER A 110 4.44 -16.27 2.72
N LEU A 111 5.06 -15.60 1.74
CA LEU A 111 6.25 -14.80 1.95
C LEU A 111 6.00 -13.57 2.84
N ILE A 112 4.90 -12.85 2.58
CA ILE A 112 4.51 -11.67 3.37
C ILE A 112 4.24 -12.10 4.81
N GLN A 113 3.43 -13.14 5.01
CA GLN A 113 3.10 -13.69 6.33
C GLN A 113 4.37 -14.10 7.08
N SER A 114 5.20 -14.96 6.49
CA SER A 114 6.43 -15.43 7.13
C SER A 114 7.41 -14.31 7.47
N SER A 115 7.58 -13.34 6.57
CA SER A 115 8.49 -12.21 6.79
C SER A 115 8.02 -11.32 7.92
N LEU A 116 6.74 -10.95 7.94
CA LEU A 116 6.22 -10.04 8.95
C LEU A 116 6.06 -10.71 10.32
N SER A 117 5.65 -11.99 10.36
CA SER A 117 5.67 -12.78 11.61
C SER A 117 7.08 -12.88 12.20
N SER A 118 8.12 -13.01 11.36
CA SER A 118 9.51 -13.05 11.86
C SER A 118 10.00 -11.72 12.48
N MET A 119 9.31 -10.62 12.16
CA MET A 119 9.64 -9.27 12.64
C MET A 119 8.80 -8.87 13.87
N ASP A 120 7.82 -9.69 14.28
CA ASP A 120 6.90 -9.40 15.38
C ASP A 120 6.06 -8.12 15.18
N LEU A 121 5.77 -7.78 13.91
CA LEU A 121 5.05 -6.54 13.55
C LEU A 121 3.53 -6.67 13.65
N PHE A 122 2.99 -7.88 13.80
CA PHE A 122 1.58 -8.17 14.04
C PHE A 122 1.42 -9.55 14.68
N SER A 123 0.21 -9.84 15.18
CA SER A 123 -0.11 -11.14 15.75
C SER A 123 -0.24 -12.23 14.67
N ASP A 124 -1.04 -11.97 13.64
CA ASP A 124 -1.22 -12.88 12.50
C ASP A 124 -1.78 -12.13 11.28
N ILE A 125 -1.75 -12.76 10.12
CA ILE A 125 -2.35 -12.26 8.88
C ILE A 125 -3.01 -13.39 8.09
N ASP A 126 -4.27 -13.18 7.71
CA ASP A 126 -5.02 -14.07 6.84
C ASP A 126 -5.16 -13.43 5.45
N PHE A 127 -4.99 -14.26 4.42
CA PHE A 127 -5.22 -13.89 3.03
C PHE A 127 -6.27 -14.81 2.39
N GLU A 128 -7.21 -14.23 1.65
CA GLU A 128 -8.16 -14.96 0.82
C GLU A 128 -8.30 -14.29 -0.55
N GLU A 129 -8.16 -15.04 -1.65
CA GLU A 129 -8.52 -14.56 -2.99
C GLU A 129 -9.82 -15.23 -3.44
N LYS A 130 -10.88 -14.44 -3.64
CA LYS A 130 -12.19 -14.94 -4.06
C LYS A 130 -12.84 -14.01 -5.07
N ASN A 131 -13.31 -14.55 -6.19
CA ASN A 131 -13.96 -13.82 -7.27
C ASN A 131 -13.14 -12.62 -7.79
N GLY A 132 -11.80 -12.73 -7.80
CA GLY A 132 -10.90 -11.66 -8.22
C GLY A 132 -10.69 -10.52 -7.21
N LYS A 133 -11.24 -10.65 -6.00
CA LYS A 133 -10.96 -9.77 -4.86
C LYS A 133 -10.00 -10.46 -3.88
N LEU A 134 -9.15 -9.64 -3.27
CA LEU A 134 -8.21 -10.03 -2.22
C LEU A 134 -8.78 -9.54 -0.89
N SER A 135 -9.05 -10.44 0.03
CA SER A 135 -9.27 -10.11 1.43
C SER A 135 -7.95 -10.27 2.19
N VAL A 136 -7.57 -9.24 2.93
CA VAL A 136 -6.40 -9.24 3.79
C VAL A 136 -6.86 -8.86 5.19
N LYS A 137 -6.68 -9.77 6.15
CA LYS A 137 -7.07 -9.55 7.54
C LYS A 137 -5.84 -9.60 8.42
N ILE A 138 -5.53 -8.50 9.10
CA ILE A 138 -4.35 -8.33 9.94
C ILE A 138 -4.80 -8.28 11.40
N TYR A 139 -4.37 -9.25 12.20
CA TYR A 139 -4.70 -9.30 13.63
C TYR A 139 -3.75 -8.41 14.43
N LYS A 140 -4.33 -7.50 15.21
CA LYS A 140 -3.58 -6.53 16.01
C LYS A 140 -2.82 -7.24 17.12
N ASN A 141 -1.62 -6.77 17.42
CA ASN A 141 -0.95 -7.03 18.70
C ASN A 141 -1.30 -5.87 19.67
N LYS A 142 -0.80 -5.92 20.91
CA LYS A 142 -1.11 -4.88 21.92
C LYS A 142 -0.54 -3.49 21.60
N GLU A 143 0.36 -3.40 20.63
CA GLU A 143 1.14 -2.20 20.31
C GLU A 143 0.64 -1.48 19.05
N ILE A 144 -0.19 -2.14 18.24
CA ILE A 144 -0.78 -1.54 17.04
C ILE A 144 -1.91 -0.60 17.44
N GLU A 145 -1.66 0.71 17.30
CA GLU A 145 -2.68 1.76 17.40
C GLU A 145 -3.62 1.74 16.19
N SER A 146 -4.78 2.40 16.32
CA SER A 146 -5.73 2.51 15.22
C SER A 146 -5.21 3.42 14.12
N PHE A 147 -5.32 2.99 12.85
CA PHE A 147 -4.75 3.72 11.72
C PHE A 147 -5.73 4.72 11.07
N GLU A 148 -7.00 4.71 11.50
CA GLU A 148 -8.06 5.55 10.95
C GLU A 148 -8.09 5.49 9.40
N GLU A 149 -8.50 6.58 8.74
CA GLU A 149 -8.59 6.66 7.28
C GLU A 149 -7.23 6.73 6.55
N PHE A 150 -6.12 6.84 7.28
CA PHE A 150 -4.76 7.02 6.75
C PHE A 150 -3.88 5.77 6.85
N TYR A 151 -4.48 4.58 6.90
CA TYR A 151 -3.77 3.29 6.99
C TYR A 151 -2.66 3.10 5.93
N TYR A 152 -2.76 3.73 4.77
CA TYR A 152 -1.76 3.70 3.69
C TYR A 152 -0.51 4.54 4.01
N LEU A 153 -0.46 5.20 5.17
CA LEU A 153 0.75 5.78 5.74
C LEU A 153 1.51 4.80 6.65
N SER A 154 0.93 3.66 7.00
CA SER A 154 1.65 2.61 7.74
C SER A 154 2.62 1.89 6.80
N PRO A 155 3.93 1.85 7.10
CA PRO A 155 4.89 1.06 6.34
C PRO A 155 4.54 -0.43 6.28
N VAL A 156 3.99 -1.00 7.36
CA VAL A 156 3.61 -2.42 7.40
C VAL A 156 2.47 -2.68 6.42
N ILE A 157 1.36 -1.95 6.56
CA ILE A 157 0.19 -2.10 5.69
C ILE A 157 0.58 -1.82 4.23
N SER A 158 1.32 -0.74 3.99
CA SER A 158 1.74 -0.38 2.63
C SER A 158 2.65 -1.42 2.00
N SER A 159 3.58 -2.01 2.77
CA SER A 159 4.47 -3.06 2.27
C SER A 159 3.71 -4.30 1.79
N ILE A 160 2.60 -4.65 2.45
CA ILE A 160 1.76 -5.79 2.05
C ILE A 160 1.18 -5.51 0.66
N PHE A 161 0.52 -4.37 0.47
CA PHE A 161 -0.13 -4.08 -0.81
C PHE A 161 0.85 -3.73 -1.93
N LEU A 162 2.02 -3.17 -1.62
CA LEU A 162 3.12 -3.04 -2.57
C LEU A 162 3.62 -4.41 -3.03
N ALA A 163 3.82 -5.34 -2.09
CA ALA A 163 4.27 -6.69 -2.41
C ALA A 163 3.25 -7.44 -3.28
N LEU A 164 1.95 -7.31 -2.96
CA LEU A 164 0.86 -7.84 -3.77
C LEU A 164 0.83 -7.21 -5.16
N SER A 165 0.92 -5.89 -5.27
CA SER A 165 0.93 -5.21 -6.57
C SER A 165 2.13 -5.64 -7.42
N LYS A 166 3.32 -5.69 -6.82
CA LYS A 166 4.55 -6.15 -7.48
C LYS A 166 4.49 -7.62 -7.88
N SER A 167 3.97 -8.51 -7.04
CA SER A 167 3.87 -9.93 -7.37
C SER A 167 2.91 -10.19 -8.52
N MET A 168 1.80 -9.45 -8.57
CA MET A 168 0.81 -9.60 -9.64
C MET A 168 1.16 -8.81 -10.91
N ASP A 169 2.17 -7.94 -10.87
CA ASP A 169 2.55 -7.01 -11.96
C ASP A 169 1.36 -6.16 -12.46
N VAL A 170 0.47 -5.78 -11.53
CA VAL A 170 -0.69 -4.92 -11.82
C VAL A 170 -0.96 -3.96 -10.67
N PRO A 171 -1.53 -2.77 -10.95
CA PRO A 171 -1.96 -1.88 -9.89
C PRO A 171 -3.04 -2.53 -9.00
N VAL A 172 -2.97 -2.28 -7.70
CA VAL A 172 -3.91 -2.82 -6.70
C VAL A 172 -4.61 -1.66 -5.99
N ILE A 173 -5.93 -1.64 -6.04
CA ILE A 173 -6.76 -0.66 -5.32
C ILE A 173 -7.33 -1.29 -4.06
N ILE A 174 -7.27 -0.58 -2.94
CA ILE A 174 -8.00 -0.98 -1.73
C ILE A 174 -9.42 -0.42 -1.85
N GLU A 175 -10.39 -1.31 -1.99
CA GLU A 175 -11.79 -0.97 -2.15
C GLU A 175 -12.45 -0.63 -0.81
N GLU A 176 -12.18 -1.41 0.23
CA GLU A 176 -12.83 -1.28 1.52
C GLU A 176 -11.82 -1.52 2.64
N PHE A 177 -12.01 -0.80 3.75
CA PHE A 177 -11.23 -0.94 4.97
C PHE A 177 -12.20 -0.94 6.15
N LEU A 178 -12.05 -1.94 7.02
CA LEU A 178 -12.79 -2.08 8.26
C LEU A 178 -11.80 -2.28 9.39
N GLU A 179 -12.04 -1.61 10.50
CA GLU A 179 -11.20 -1.69 11.68
C GLU A 179 -12.03 -2.07 12.90
N SER A 180 -11.52 -3.04 13.66
CA SER A 180 -12.05 -3.46 14.96
C SER A 180 -10.94 -3.41 16.00
N ASP A 181 -11.28 -3.74 17.25
CA ASP A 181 -10.30 -3.83 18.34
C ASP A 181 -9.31 -5.00 18.14
N GLU A 182 -9.72 -6.05 17.43
CA GLU A 182 -8.94 -7.29 17.27
C GLU A 182 -8.18 -7.36 15.95
N TYR A 183 -8.73 -6.78 14.88
CA TYR A 183 -8.17 -6.89 13.53
C TYR A 183 -8.51 -5.70 12.65
N MET A 184 -7.72 -5.55 11.60
CA MET A 184 -7.99 -4.74 10.42
C MET A 184 -8.32 -5.65 9.25
N GLU A 185 -9.34 -5.31 8.47
CA GLU A 185 -9.74 -6.05 7.28
C GLU A 185 -9.76 -5.12 6.07
N PHE A 186 -9.13 -5.59 4.99
CA PHE A 186 -9.03 -4.87 3.73
C PHE A 186 -9.61 -5.73 2.62
N THR A 187 -10.46 -5.13 1.80
CA THR A 187 -10.82 -5.69 0.51
C THR A 187 -10.08 -4.93 -0.57
N ALA A 188 -9.27 -5.61 -1.37
CA ALA A 188 -8.53 -5.06 -2.48
C ALA A 188 -8.86 -5.76 -3.79
N ALA A 189 -8.61 -5.07 -4.91
CA ALA A 189 -8.84 -5.60 -6.24
C ALA A 189 -7.71 -5.18 -7.18
N LYS A 190 -7.48 -6.00 -8.22
CA LYS A 190 -6.64 -5.61 -9.35
C LYS A 190 -7.33 -4.44 -10.07
N TYR A 191 -6.66 -3.30 -10.15
CA TYR A 191 -7.19 -2.14 -10.85
C TYR A 191 -7.01 -2.33 -12.36
N LYS A 192 -8.13 -2.34 -13.08
CA LYS A 192 -8.13 -2.40 -14.55
C LYS A 192 -8.15 -0.97 -15.10
N LEU A 193 -7.19 -0.66 -15.95
CA LEU A 193 -7.14 0.62 -16.66
C LEU A 193 -8.41 0.79 -17.51
N GLY A 194 -9.23 1.80 -17.18
CA GLY A 194 -10.42 2.19 -17.96
C GLY A 194 -11.79 1.80 -17.42
N GLU A 195 -11.92 1.23 -16.22
CA GLU A 195 -13.22 0.78 -15.66
C GLU A 195 -13.89 1.70 -14.59
N TYR A 196 -13.49 2.96 -14.42
CA TYR A 196 -14.12 3.89 -13.44
C TYR A 196 -14.31 5.33 -13.93
#